data_AF-A0A534X561-F1
#
_entry.id   AF-A0A534X561-F1
#
_cell.length_a   1.000
_cell.length_b   1.000
_cell.length_c   1.000
_cell.angle_alpha   90.00
_cell.angle_beta   90.00
_cell.angle_gamma   90.00
#
_symmetry.space_group_name_H-M   'P 1'
#
loop_
_entity.id
_entity.type
_entity.pdbx_description
1 polymer ?
#
loop_
_entity_poly.entity_id
_entity_poly.type
_entity_poly.pdbx_seq_one_letter_code
_entity_poly.pdbx_strand_id
1 'polypeptide(L)' 'MCHPDAANTHPETYPKFQVQLGRVALLRDMINWCIQNPTRGKPLADDDPRLKAMEAYIIAQRKGVVLEFGKH' A
#
# COMPACT_ATOMS: atom_id res chain seq x y z
N MET A 1 4.43 -11.67 10.42
CA MET A 1 4.56 -11.15 9.04
C MET A 1 3.20 -11.35 8.36
N CYS A 2 2.47 -10.28 8.03
CA CYS A 2 1.10 -10.39 7.49
C CYS A 2 1.06 -10.59 5.97
N HIS A 3 2.02 -9.99 5.25
CA HIS A 3 2.14 -10.04 3.80
C HIS A 3 3.58 -10.38 3.42
N PRO A 4 3.98 -11.67 3.41
CA PRO A 4 5.31 -12.09 2.97
C PRO A 4 5.54 -11.62 1.54
N ASP A 5 6.68 -10.96 1.29
CA ASP A 5 7.05 -10.42 -0.03
C ASP A 5 5.93 -9.63 -0.72
N ALA A 6 5.20 -8.82 0.06
CA ALA A 6 4.07 -8.01 -0.41
C ALA A 6 2.89 -8.82 -1.01
N ALA A 7 2.81 -10.13 -0.75
CA ALA A 7 1.72 -10.97 -1.23
C ALA A 7 0.34 -10.48 -0.77
N ASN A 8 -0.65 -10.58 -1.66
CA ASN A 8 -2.06 -10.23 -1.41
C ASN A 8 -2.30 -8.78 -0.95
N THR A 9 -1.41 -7.85 -1.30
CA THR A 9 -1.60 -6.41 -1.05
C THR A 9 -2.39 -5.70 -2.14
N HIS A 10 -2.58 -6.34 -3.29
CA HIS A 10 -3.36 -5.87 -4.44
C HIS A 10 -3.09 -4.40 -4.85
N PRO A 11 -1.82 -3.99 -5.05
CA PRO A 11 -1.45 -2.64 -5.46
C PRO A 11 -2.10 -2.18 -6.76
N GLU A 12 -2.41 -3.10 -7.67
CA GLU A 12 -3.07 -2.82 -8.95
C GLU A 12 -4.48 -2.23 -8.83
N THR A 13 -5.06 -2.27 -7.62
CA THR A 13 -6.40 -1.74 -7.34
C THR A 13 -6.40 -0.31 -6.81
N TYR A 14 -5.22 0.24 -6.45
CA TYR A 14 -5.10 1.62 -5.98
C TYR A 14 -4.97 2.60 -7.17
N PRO A 15 -5.65 3.77 -7.13
CA PRO A 15 -6.40 4.33 -6.00
C PRO A 15 -7.77 3.66 -5.80
N LYS A 16 -8.19 3.54 -4.52
CA LYS A 16 -9.51 2.99 -4.16
C LYS A 16 -10.05 3.55 -2.85
N PHE A 17 -11.36 3.41 -2.65
CA PHE A 17 -11.98 3.76 -1.38
C PHE A 17 -11.56 2.77 -0.30
N GLN A 18 -10.94 3.24 0.76
CA GLN A 18 -10.53 2.39 1.87
C GLN A 18 -11.40 2.65 3.10
N VAL A 19 -12.14 1.64 3.53
CA VAL A 19 -13.05 1.72 4.68
C VAL A 19 -12.32 2.15 5.96
N GLN A 20 -11.10 1.64 6.18
CA GLN A 20 -10.27 1.97 7.35
C GLN A 20 -9.86 3.44 7.40
N LEU A 21 -9.85 4.14 6.26
CA LEU A 21 -9.49 5.55 6.15
C LEU A 21 -10.71 6.45 5.91
N GLY A 22 -11.87 5.88 5.55
CA GLY A 22 -13.09 6.63 5.23
C GLY A 22 -12.96 7.53 4.00
N ARG A 23 -11.98 7.28 3.12
CA ARG A 23 -11.69 8.09 1.94
C ARG A 23 -11.05 7.27 0.83
N VAL A 24 -10.98 7.84 -0.37
CA VAL A 24 -10.10 7.33 -1.43
C VAL A 24 -8.65 7.45 -0.96
N ALA A 25 -7.89 6.37 -1.14
CA ALA A 25 -6.54 6.20 -0.68
C ALA A 25 -5.62 5.77 -1.81
N LEU A 26 -4.35 6.17 -1.71
CA LEU A 26 -3.24 5.66 -2.49
C LEU A 26 -2.60 4.46 -1.77
N LEU A 27 -1.75 3.73 -2.49
CA LEU A 27 -0.99 2.61 -1.90
C LEU A 27 -0.15 3.08 -0.69
N ARG A 28 0.51 4.25 -0.79
CA ARG A 28 1.30 4.86 0.30
C ARG A 28 0.49 5.13 1.57
N ASP A 29 -0.76 5.56 1.42
CA ASP A 29 -1.65 5.79 2.56
C ASP A 29 -1.80 4.49 3.36
N MET A 30 -1.98 3.36 2.65
CA MET A 30 -2.16 2.06 3.27
C MET A 30 -0.87 1.44 3.78
N ILE A 31 0.28 1.70 3.14
CA ILE A 31 1.59 1.35 3.71
C ILE A 31 1.76 2.02 5.08
N ASN A 32 1.53 3.34 5.16
CA ASN A 32 1.64 4.08 6.42
C ASN A 32 0.57 3.67 7.44
N TRP A 33 -0.65 3.32 7.00
CA TRP A 33 -1.67 2.77 7.89
C TRP A 33 -1.25 1.42 8.50
N CYS A 34 -0.65 0.52 7.70
CA CYS A 34 -0.13 -0.76 8.16
C CYS A 34 1.05 -0.60 9.14
N ILE A 35 1.93 0.37 8.90
CA ILE A 35 3.03 0.70 9.81
C ILE A 35 2.46 1.15 11.16
N GLN A 36 1.51 2.08 11.16
CA GLN A 36 0.98 2.66 12.39
C GLN A 36 0.10 1.68 13.19
N ASN A 37 -0.80 0.96 12.53
CA ASN A 37 -1.87 0.24 13.23
C ASN A 37 -1.44 -1.19 13.62
N PRO A 38 -1.22 -2.13 12.68
CA PRO A 38 -0.67 -3.45 13.01
C PRO A 38 0.72 -3.43 13.66
N THR A 39 1.68 -2.66 13.13
CA THR A 39 3.07 -2.77 13.59
C THR A 39 3.45 -1.78 14.70
N ARG A 40 2.55 -0.85 15.03
CA ARG A 40 2.78 0.21 16.06
C ARG A 40 4.05 1.03 15.79
N GLY A 41 4.42 1.20 14.53
CA GLY A 41 5.56 1.98 14.08
C GLY A 41 5.23 3.45 13.83
N LYS A 42 6.27 4.25 13.60
CA LYS A 42 6.11 5.65 13.19
C LYS A 42 5.88 5.73 11.67
N PRO A 43 4.92 6.54 11.20
CA PRO A 43 4.73 6.73 9.76
C PRO A 43 5.97 7.34 9.11
N LEU A 44 6.14 7.05 7.83
CA LEU A 44 7.14 7.67 6.97
C LEU A 44 6.56 8.93 6.34
N ALA A 45 7.40 9.95 6.13
CA ALA A 45 7.01 11.14 5.37
C ALA A 45 6.72 10.78 3.90
N ASP A 46 5.86 11.55 3.24
CA ASP A 46 5.42 11.26 1.87
C ASP A 46 6.57 11.28 0.84
N ASP A 47 7.61 12.06 1.12
CA ASP A 47 8.80 12.18 0.31
C ASP A 47 9.95 11.24 0.74
N ASP A 48 9.79 10.51 1.84
CA ASP A 48 10.80 9.60 2.39
C ASP A 48 11.18 8.53 1.35
N PRO A 49 12.48 8.36 1.02
CA PRO A 49 12.91 7.39 0.03
C PRO A 49 12.53 5.95 0.38
N ARG A 50 12.39 5.62 1.67
CA ARG A 50 11.98 4.28 2.12
C ARG A 50 10.52 3.98 1.78
N LEU A 51 9.64 4.98 1.88
CA LEU A 51 8.22 4.82 1.53
C LEU A 51 8.07 4.58 0.02
N LYS A 52 8.80 5.36 -0.78
CA LYS A 52 8.86 5.19 -2.25
C LYS A 52 9.43 3.84 -2.65
N ALA A 53 10.49 3.39 -1.99
CA ALA A 53 11.09 2.08 -2.23
C ALA A 53 10.12 0.94 -1.89
N MET A 54 9.41 1.03 -0.76
CA MET A 54 8.40 0.05 -0.36
C MET A 54 7.24 -0.01 -1.37
N GLU A 55 6.72 1.15 -1.78
CA GLU A 55 5.67 1.23 -2.80
C GLU A 55 6.11 0.60 -4.12
N ALA A 56 7.30 0.97 -4.62
CA ALA A 56 7.85 0.43 -5.85
C ALA A 56 8.07 -1.09 -5.77
N TYR A 57 8.56 -1.60 -4.63
CA TYR A 57 8.72 -3.03 -4.40
C TYR A 57 7.38 -3.76 -4.47
N ILE A 58 6.35 -3.27 -3.77
CA ILE A 58 5.00 -3.85 -3.78
C ILE A 58 4.45 -3.89 -5.22
N ILE A 59 4.57 -2.80 -5.97
CA ILE A 59 4.12 -2.73 -7.37
C ILE A 59 4.89 -3.74 -8.24
N ALA A 60 6.20 -3.86 -8.06
CA ALA A 60 7.03 -4.78 -8.82
C ALA A 60 6.61 -6.25 -8.64
N GLN A 61 6.14 -6.64 -7.45
CA GLN A 61 5.63 -7.99 -7.17
C GLN A 61 4.36 -8.33 -7.95
N ARG A 62 3.67 -7.34 -8.53
CA ARG A 62 2.45 -7.51 -9.34
C ARG A 62 2.66 -7.14 -10.80
N LYS A 63 3.91 -7.16 -11.28
CA LYS A 63 4.24 -6.92 -12.68
C LYS A 63 3.43 -7.85 -13.60
N GLY A 64 2.82 -7.28 -14.64
CA GLY A 64 2.02 -8.01 -15.62
C GLY A 64 0.55 -8.19 -15.25
N VAL A 65 0.13 -7.79 -14.05
CA VAL A 65 -1.28 -7.75 -13.66
C VAL A 65 -1.94 -6.49 -14.24
N VAL A 66 -3.16 -6.64 -14.76
CA VAL A 66 -3.96 -5.52 -15.29
C VAL A 66 -4.35 -4.57 -14.14
N LEU A 67 -4.26 -3.27 -14.39
CA LEU A 67 -4.70 -2.26 -13.43
C LEU A 67 -6.23 -2.27 -13.33
N GLU A 68 -6.74 -2.36 -12.11
CA GLU A 68 -8.17 -2.47 -11.82
C GLU A 68 -8.56 -1.52 -10.68
N PHE A 69 -8.37 -0.21 -10.93
CA PHE A 69 -8.59 0.84 -9.94
C PHE A 69 -10.00 0.80 -9.33
N GLY A 70 -10.09 1.11 -8.04
CA GLY A 70 -11.35 1.20 -7.31
C GLY A 70 -11.99 -0.14 -6.93
N LYS A 71 -11.37 -1.28 -7.27
CA LYS A 71 -11.82 -2.59 -6.81
C LYS A 71 -11.37 -2.90 -5.36
N HIS A 72 -12.22 -3.68 -4.67
CA HIS A 72 -12.16 -4.08 -3.26
C HIS A 72 -12.41 -2.96 -2.26
#